data_AF-A0A7C7Z0V1-F1
#
_entry.id   AF-A0A7C7Z0V1-F1
#
_cell.length_a   1.000
_cell.length_b   1.000
_cell.length_c   1.000
_cell.angle_alpha   90.00
_cell.angle_beta   90.00
_cell.angle_gamma   90.00
#
_symmetry.space_group_name_H-M   'P 1'
#
loop_
_entity.id
_entity.type
_entity.pdbx_description
1 polymer ?
#
loop_
_entity_poly.entity_id
_entity_poly.type
_entity_poly.pdbx_seq_one_letter_code
_entity_poly.pdbx_strand_id
1 'polypeptide(L)'
;MEREDYTIGEWGLAINTELLNSLFQAKLAELRDLAVENNLPKTGNVEQLRAKLIATLVLNQFDFTDSGIHKMQNNDLTEVLGLFGVKKSGSKKAKMRRLWLHLNGDPKKLNVSTIGDMTREDLHALCITFDLPRSGNKNVLMGRVAGVLSSEENSWGKVKKSLRTGQKTLGANVGVPTGDPAPVTPVEVIVPPVIVESPPELVEEILDTPTQTTTPVTLDEGAGEALVRLESRKAELTSHLREFLLIGREQDEDDVSAFIEDLGRLGFGIEHEAVRGQILDELQQMIQLKQQEDSARSALPGSWREKQALRQLEDARSNLLDRLDEILENRGGEIAAARVDFENAALDAGLDLELAAISGRVHGLFDLQVSLRASETELDPVTARRHRAMETLYRRSHELSDEAMAQLGKIETQMEAFERVVETIVRRSEGEFGPTEHALLVRFLERRGWDPNQPEVRPRLLAAAGILAAEMGYVDAADIPSLPTSISLDAEKVSDVVDSMREILTEMGRAPPTIESVTSVEVTGQLETDRVKSKLDAADALLRKLNRGDN
;
A
#
# COMPACT_ATOMS: atom_id res chain seq x y z
N MET A 1 -36.15 8.39 47.73
CA MET A 1 -36.10 9.12 46.45
C MET A 1 -34.74 9.79 46.40
N GLU A 2 -33.72 8.97 46.20
CA GLU A 2 -32.32 9.41 46.13
C GLU A 2 -32.12 10.09 44.78
N ARG A 3 -31.48 11.26 44.77
CA ARG A 3 -31.15 11.99 43.56
C ARG A 3 -30.03 11.21 42.86
N GLU A 4 -30.33 10.63 41.70
CA GLU A 4 -29.30 10.10 40.80
C GLU A 4 -28.47 11.29 40.29
N ASP A 5 -27.23 11.38 40.75
CA ASP A 5 -26.29 12.44 40.35
C ASP A 5 -25.77 12.15 38.93
N TYR A 6 -26.56 12.52 37.92
CA TYR A 6 -26.12 12.58 36.53
C TYR A 6 -25.16 13.76 36.36
N THR A 7 -23.93 13.49 35.93
CA THR A 7 -23.06 14.56 35.44
C THR A 7 -23.34 14.75 33.96
N ILE A 8 -23.53 16.01 33.57
CA ILE A 8 -23.58 16.38 32.16
C ILE A 8 -22.14 16.30 31.67
N GLY A 9 -21.83 15.30 30.83
CA GLY A 9 -20.54 15.24 30.13
C GLY A 9 -20.31 16.52 29.32
N GLU A 10 -19.07 16.78 28.89
CA GLU A 10 -18.67 17.99 28.14
C GLU A 10 -19.54 18.32 26.89
N TRP A 11 -20.46 17.43 26.49
CA TRP A 11 -21.26 17.48 25.28
C TRP A 11 -22.78 17.30 25.49
N GLY A 12 -23.29 17.37 26.73
CA GLY A 12 -24.74 17.33 26.99
C GLY A 12 -25.34 15.93 27.23
N LEU A 13 -24.50 14.89 27.34
CA LEU A 13 -24.93 13.52 27.65
C LEU A 13 -25.02 13.33 29.18
N ALA A 14 -26.18 12.90 29.67
CA ALA A 14 -26.37 12.54 31.07
C ALA A 14 -25.76 11.15 31.31
N ILE A 15 -24.57 11.11 31.90
CA ILE A 15 -23.88 9.84 32.18
C ILE A 15 -23.82 9.64 33.69
N ASN A 16 -24.20 8.45 34.15
CA ASN A 16 -24.02 8.06 35.55
C ASN A 16 -22.53 7.75 35.81
N THR A 17 -21.78 8.78 36.19
CA THR A 17 -20.34 8.68 36.43
C THR A 17 -19.99 7.85 37.66
N GLU A 18 -20.87 7.77 38.66
CA GLU A 18 -20.66 6.93 39.83
C GLU A 18 -20.71 5.45 39.46
N LEU A 19 -21.74 5.05 38.69
CA LEU A 19 -21.89 3.70 38.16
C LEU A 19 -20.73 3.34 37.22
N LEU A 20 -20.29 4.28 36.38
CA LEU A 20 -19.15 4.05 35.49
C LEU A 20 -17.85 3.78 36.27
N ASN A 21 -17.57 4.58 37.30
CA ASN A 21 -16.37 4.40 38.13
C ASN A 21 -16.45 3.12 38.97
N SER A 22 -17.64 2.73 39.44
CA SER A 22 -17.83 1.47 40.17
C SER A 22 -17.56 0.25 39.27
N LEU A 23 -18.04 0.25 38.03
CA LEU A 23 -17.77 -0.80 37.04
C LEU A 23 -16.28 -0.93 36.71
N PHE A 24 -15.52 0.18 36.71
CA PHE A 24 -14.07 0.16 36.50
C PHE A 24 -13.29 -0.51 37.64
N GLN A 25 -13.77 -0.37 38.87
CA GLN A 25 -13.11 -0.87 40.07
C GLN A 25 -13.62 -2.25 40.50
N ALA A 26 -14.80 -2.67 40.02
CA ALA A 26 -15.43 -3.94 40.33
C ALA A 26 -14.55 -5.15 39.97
N LYS A 27 -14.60 -6.16 40.85
CA LYS A 27 -13.91 -7.44 40.65
C LYS A 27 -14.69 -8.34 39.70
N LEU A 28 -14.03 -9.34 39.13
CA LEU A 28 -14.64 -10.28 38.18
C LEU A 28 -15.88 -11.01 38.73
N ALA A 29 -15.91 -11.32 40.03
CA ALA A 29 -17.08 -11.95 40.66
C ALA A 29 -18.29 -11.01 40.63
N GLU A 30 -18.12 -9.78 41.11
CA GLU A 30 -19.14 -8.72 41.10
C GLU A 30 -19.63 -8.41 39.68
N LEU A 31 -18.71 -8.31 38.71
CA LEU A 31 -19.06 -8.09 37.30
C LEU A 31 -19.90 -9.25 36.74
N ARG A 32 -19.64 -10.50 37.14
CA ARG A 32 -20.45 -11.65 36.70
C ARG A 32 -21.82 -11.65 37.33
N ASP A 33 -21.93 -11.23 38.58
CA ASP A 33 -23.22 -11.15 39.29
C ASP A 33 -24.09 -10.04 38.66
N LEU A 34 -23.49 -8.87 38.42
CA LEU A 34 -24.13 -7.78 37.67
C LEU A 34 -24.52 -8.20 36.24
N ALA A 35 -23.71 -9.04 35.58
CA ALA A 35 -24.06 -9.57 34.26
C ALA A 35 -25.30 -10.48 34.32
N VAL A 36 -25.48 -11.31 35.37
CA VAL A 36 -26.70 -12.12 35.55
C VAL A 36 -27.90 -11.23 35.74
N GLU A 37 -27.78 -10.25 36.63
CA GLU A 37 -28.87 -9.34 36.98
C GLU A 37 -29.38 -8.57 35.75
N ASN A 38 -28.47 -8.26 34.82
CA ASN A 38 -28.77 -7.54 33.57
C ASN A 38 -28.94 -8.46 32.35
N ASN A 39 -29.13 -9.77 32.53
CA ASN A 39 -29.34 -10.75 31.46
C ASN A 39 -28.22 -10.79 30.37
N LEU A 40 -26.98 -10.52 30.76
CA LEU A 40 -25.81 -10.58 29.89
C LEU A 40 -25.06 -11.91 30.02
N PRO A 41 -24.49 -12.45 28.92
CA PRO A 41 -23.71 -13.67 28.97
C PRO A 41 -22.41 -13.46 29.76
N LYS A 42 -22.07 -14.41 30.65
CA LYS A 42 -20.83 -14.39 31.47
C LYS A 42 -19.54 -14.67 30.67
N THR A 43 -19.60 -14.57 29.35
CA THR A 43 -18.53 -14.98 28.44
C THR A 43 -17.54 -13.85 28.22
N GLY A 44 -16.26 -14.13 28.47
CA GLY A 44 -15.15 -13.22 28.17
C GLY A 44 -14.19 -13.00 29.34
N ASN A 45 -13.14 -12.23 29.06
CA ASN A 45 -12.20 -11.73 30.06
C ASN A 45 -12.84 -10.60 30.91
N VAL A 46 -12.15 -10.17 31.97
CA VAL A 46 -12.65 -9.14 32.91
C VAL A 46 -13.03 -7.85 32.18
N GLU A 47 -12.20 -7.43 31.22
CA GLU A 47 -12.38 -6.17 30.49
C GLU A 47 -13.51 -6.24 29.47
N GLN A 48 -13.75 -7.41 28.85
CA GLN A 48 -14.89 -7.65 27.96
C GLN A 48 -16.21 -7.62 28.73
N LEU A 49 -16.26 -8.26 29.90
CA LEU A 49 -17.45 -8.20 30.77
C LEU A 49 -17.72 -6.77 31.22
N ARG A 50 -16.67 -6.04 31.60
CA ARG A 50 -16.77 -4.62 31.95
C ARG A 50 -17.26 -3.78 30.76
N ALA A 51 -16.70 -3.97 29.56
CA ALA A 51 -17.10 -3.23 28.36
C ALA A 51 -18.57 -3.51 28.00
N LYS A 52 -19.03 -4.76 28.09
CA LYS A 52 -20.45 -5.10 27.89
C LYS A 52 -21.37 -4.46 28.92
N LEU A 53 -20.99 -4.48 30.20
CA LEU A 53 -21.77 -3.83 31.25
C LEU A 53 -21.82 -2.31 31.09
N ILE A 54 -20.70 -1.66 30.74
CA ILE A 54 -20.66 -0.23 30.44
C ILE A 54 -21.54 0.08 29.22
N ALA A 55 -21.47 -0.73 28.16
CA ALA A 55 -22.30 -0.58 26.97
C ALA A 55 -23.81 -0.65 27.29
N THR A 56 -24.23 -1.57 28.16
CA THR A 56 -25.65 -1.79 28.49
C THR A 56 -26.18 -0.87 29.59
N LEU A 57 -25.38 -0.55 30.60
CA LEU A 57 -25.84 0.17 31.79
C LEU A 57 -25.53 1.68 31.78
N VAL A 58 -24.47 2.07 31.07
CA VAL A 58 -23.98 3.46 31.07
C VAL A 58 -24.14 4.12 29.70
N LEU A 59 -23.99 3.36 28.63
CA LEU A 59 -24.00 3.82 27.23
C LEU A 59 -25.20 3.28 26.44
N ASN A 60 -26.33 3.04 27.11
CA ASN A 60 -27.52 2.41 26.53
C ASN A 60 -28.16 3.19 25.36
N GLN A 61 -27.82 4.47 25.21
CA GLN A 61 -28.23 5.36 24.13
C GLN A 61 -27.49 5.08 22.80
N PHE A 62 -26.36 4.38 22.84
CA PHE A 62 -25.57 4.08 21.65
C PHE A 62 -25.87 2.68 21.11
N ASP A 63 -25.95 2.57 19.79
CA ASP A 63 -26.07 1.29 19.09
C ASP A 63 -24.68 0.68 18.86
N PHE A 64 -24.35 -0.35 19.64
CA PHE A 64 -23.08 -1.09 19.56
C PHE A 64 -23.12 -2.30 18.63
N THR A 65 -24.17 -2.47 17.82
CA THR A 65 -24.15 -3.45 16.73
C THR A 65 -23.13 -3.06 15.66
N ASP A 66 -22.69 -4.02 14.83
CA ASP A 66 -21.75 -3.74 13.73
C ASP A 66 -22.27 -2.57 12.85
N SER A 67 -23.56 -2.59 12.51
CA SER A 67 -24.19 -1.53 11.73
C SER A 67 -24.25 -0.18 12.46
N GLY A 68 -24.49 -0.19 13.78
CA GLY A 68 -24.49 1.00 14.61
C GLY A 68 -23.11 1.65 14.67
N ILE A 69 -22.07 0.85 14.96
CA ILE A 69 -20.67 1.29 15.04
C ILE A 69 -20.19 1.92 13.72
N HIS A 70 -20.58 1.36 12.57
CA HIS A 70 -20.25 1.93 11.26
C HIS A 70 -20.90 3.30 11.00
N LYS A 71 -22.08 3.57 11.58
CA LYS A 71 -22.82 4.82 11.38
C LYS A 71 -22.43 5.94 12.36
N MET A 72 -21.75 5.62 13.47
CA MET A 72 -21.34 6.60 14.47
C MET A 72 -20.49 7.73 13.88
N GLN A 73 -20.64 8.95 14.42
CA GLN A 73 -19.80 10.08 14.03
C GLN A 73 -18.43 10.01 14.72
N ASN A 74 -17.43 10.71 14.16
CA ASN A 74 -16.07 10.69 14.70
C ASN A 74 -16.00 11.27 16.13
N ASN A 75 -16.86 12.23 16.46
CA ASN A 75 -16.95 12.81 17.79
C ASN A 75 -17.50 11.79 18.79
N ASP A 76 -18.63 11.16 18.47
CA ASP A 76 -19.25 10.09 19.29
C ASP A 76 -18.27 8.95 19.55
N LEU A 77 -17.54 8.49 18.53
CA LEU A 77 -16.50 7.47 18.69
C LEU A 77 -15.40 7.90 19.65
N THR A 78 -15.01 9.18 19.65
CA THR A 78 -13.99 9.72 20.56
C THR A 78 -14.46 9.73 22.01
N GLU A 79 -15.72 10.13 22.21
CA GLU A 79 -16.35 10.18 23.53
C GLU A 79 -16.54 8.78 24.10
N VAL A 80 -17.15 7.89 23.33
CA VAL A 80 -17.39 6.50 23.70
C VAL A 80 -16.09 5.78 24.03
N LEU A 81 -15.03 5.92 23.22
CA LEU A 81 -13.72 5.35 23.53
C LEU A 81 -13.11 5.94 24.82
N GLY A 82 -13.34 7.23 25.07
CA GLY A 82 -12.94 7.89 26.31
C GLY A 82 -13.63 7.31 27.54
N LEU A 83 -14.94 7.05 27.43
CA LEU A 83 -15.76 6.46 28.48
C LEU A 83 -15.42 5.00 28.74
N PHE A 84 -15.04 4.23 27.71
CA PHE A 84 -14.46 2.89 27.87
C PHE A 84 -13.04 2.91 28.44
N GLY A 85 -12.40 4.08 28.56
CA GLY A 85 -11.05 4.20 29.12
C GLY A 85 -9.94 3.68 28.21
N VAL A 86 -10.20 3.61 26.89
CA VAL A 86 -9.26 3.19 25.84
C VAL A 86 -8.76 4.39 25.03
N LYS A 87 -7.86 4.16 24.06
CA LYS A 87 -7.20 5.25 23.29
C LYS A 87 -8.22 5.98 22.41
N LYS A 88 -8.31 7.32 22.55
CA LYS A 88 -9.25 8.18 21.82
C LYS A 88 -8.73 8.78 20.50
N SER A 89 -7.43 8.65 20.22
CA SER A 89 -6.78 9.26 19.04
C SER A 89 -6.79 8.32 17.83
N GLY A 90 -6.74 8.87 16.61
CA GLY A 90 -6.69 8.11 15.35
C GLY A 90 -7.75 8.55 14.34
N SER A 91 -7.74 7.94 13.15
CA SER A 91 -8.76 8.17 12.11
C SER A 91 -10.13 7.61 12.54
N LYS A 92 -11.22 8.04 11.89
CA LYS A 92 -12.57 7.52 12.15
C LYS A 92 -12.61 5.98 12.02
N LYS A 93 -12.00 5.44 10.97
CA LYS A 93 -11.91 3.99 10.74
C LYS A 93 -11.11 3.27 11.84
N ALA A 94 -10.00 3.85 12.30
CA ALA A 94 -9.22 3.28 13.40
C ALA A 94 -10.02 3.23 14.71
N LYS A 95 -10.72 4.32 15.07
CA LYS A 95 -11.59 4.37 16.26
C LYS A 95 -12.73 3.36 16.20
N MET A 96 -13.36 3.22 15.04
CA MET A 96 -14.43 2.24 14.78
C MET A 96 -13.95 0.80 15.01
N ARG A 97 -12.82 0.43 14.39
CA ARG A 97 -12.19 -0.90 14.54
C ARG A 97 -11.80 -1.17 15.99
N ARG A 98 -11.21 -0.19 16.66
CA ARG A 98 -10.82 -0.25 18.08
C ARG A 98 -12.03 -0.48 19.00
N LEU A 99 -13.12 0.25 18.77
CA LEU A 99 -14.35 0.11 19.56
C LEU A 99 -14.91 -1.31 19.42
N TRP A 100 -15.01 -1.81 18.18
CA TRP A 100 -15.47 -3.16 17.92
C TRP A 100 -14.57 -4.21 18.59
N LEU A 101 -13.25 -4.08 18.44
CA LEU A 101 -12.28 -4.97 19.05
C LEU A 101 -12.38 -4.97 20.58
N HIS A 102 -12.62 -3.81 21.20
CA HIS A 102 -12.77 -3.71 22.65
C HIS A 102 -14.03 -4.41 23.19
N LEU A 103 -15.13 -4.37 22.44
CA LEU A 103 -16.40 -4.97 22.81
C LEU A 103 -16.44 -6.49 22.55
N ASN A 104 -15.88 -6.91 21.41
CA ASN A 104 -16.07 -8.27 20.87
C ASN A 104 -14.78 -9.12 20.86
N GLY A 105 -13.61 -8.48 20.80
CA GLY A 105 -12.32 -9.17 20.72
C GLY A 105 -11.69 -9.48 22.08
N ASP A 106 -10.93 -10.57 22.18
CA ASP A 106 -10.05 -10.87 23.32
C ASP A 106 -8.59 -10.71 22.86
N PRO A 107 -7.79 -9.80 23.45
CA PRO A 107 -6.40 -9.58 23.04
C PRO A 107 -5.53 -10.84 23.07
N LYS A 108 -5.91 -11.85 23.87
CA LYS A 108 -5.19 -13.13 23.94
C LYS A 108 -5.55 -14.10 22.81
N LYS A 109 -6.75 -13.99 22.24
CA LYS A 109 -7.29 -14.91 21.22
C LYS A 109 -7.33 -14.31 19.82
N LEU A 110 -7.37 -12.98 19.72
CA LEU A 110 -7.45 -12.26 18.46
C LEU A 110 -6.23 -11.34 18.35
N ASN A 111 -5.11 -11.93 17.95
CA ASN A 111 -3.83 -11.24 17.76
C ASN A 111 -3.09 -11.82 16.54
N VAL A 112 -1.96 -11.18 16.19
CA VAL A 112 -1.19 -11.52 14.98
C VAL A 112 -0.66 -12.96 14.99
N SER A 113 -0.41 -13.56 16.15
CA SER A 113 0.09 -14.95 16.24
C SER A 113 -1.02 -16.01 16.15
N THR A 114 -2.25 -15.68 16.55
CA THR A 114 -3.40 -16.62 16.57
C THR A 114 -4.25 -16.58 15.30
N ILE A 115 -4.06 -15.55 14.47
CA ILE A 115 -4.88 -15.35 13.26
C ILE A 115 -4.67 -16.42 12.18
N GLY A 116 -3.53 -17.13 12.20
CA GLY A 116 -3.23 -18.22 11.28
C GLY A 116 -4.19 -19.41 11.40
N ASP A 117 -4.69 -19.64 12.61
CA ASP A 117 -5.59 -20.76 12.94
C ASP A 117 -7.05 -20.51 12.49
N MET A 118 -7.40 -19.28 12.11
CA MET A 118 -8.76 -18.91 11.73
C MET A 118 -9.15 -19.46 10.35
N THR A 119 -10.44 -19.73 10.14
CA THR A 119 -10.93 -20.15 8.83
C THR A 119 -10.99 -18.97 7.84
N ARG A 120 -11.11 -19.27 6.55
CA ARG A 120 -11.26 -18.22 5.52
C ARG A 120 -12.55 -17.43 5.76
N GLU A 121 -13.60 -18.11 6.20
CA GLU A 121 -14.92 -17.55 6.49
C GLU A 121 -14.85 -16.57 7.67
N ASP A 122 -14.14 -16.94 8.74
CA ASP A 122 -13.95 -16.06 9.91
C ASP A 122 -13.15 -14.80 9.53
N LEU A 123 -12.10 -14.95 8.72
CA LEU A 123 -11.31 -13.83 8.21
C LEU A 123 -12.13 -12.93 7.29
N HIS A 124 -13.01 -13.51 6.48
CA HIS A 124 -13.93 -12.76 5.63
C HIS A 124 -14.94 -11.97 6.47
N ALA A 125 -15.49 -12.55 7.54
CA ALA A 125 -16.36 -11.84 8.47
C ALA A 125 -15.65 -10.64 9.10
N LEU A 126 -14.41 -10.82 9.58
CA LEU A 126 -13.61 -9.71 10.10
C LEU A 126 -13.32 -8.63 9.06
N CYS A 127 -13.10 -9.00 7.80
CA CYS A 127 -12.93 -8.03 6.72
C CYS A 127 -14.18 -7.18 6.49
N ILE A 128 -15.39 -7.77 6.62
CA ILE A 128 -16.65 -7.03 6.55
C ILE A 128 -16.72 -6.01 7.69
N THR A 129 -16.52 -6.47 8.92
CA THR A 129 -16.57 -5.63 10.12
C THR A 129 -15.54 -4.50 10.11
N PHE A 130 -14.33 -4.75 9.60
CA PHE A 130 -13.27 -3.74 9.55
C PHE A 130 -13.32 -2.84 8.32
N ASP A 131 -14.33 -2.96 7.47
CA ASP A 131 -14.45 -2.22 6.21
C ASP A 131 -13.17 -2.37 5.36
N LEU A 132 -12.76 -3.63 5.16
CA LEU A 132 -11.62 -4.04 4.35
C LEU A 132 -12.08 -4.72 3.05
N PRO A 133 -11.24 -4.72 1.99
CA PRO A 133 -11.57 -5.43 0.76
C PRO A 133 -11.75 -6.94 1.03
N ARG A 134 -12.81 -7.51 0.45
CA ARG A 134 -13.28 -8.89 0.71
C ARG A 134 -12.71 -9.93 -0.26
N SER A 135 -12.06 -9.47 -1.33
CA SER A 135 -11.47 -10.32 -2.36
C SER A 135 -10.09 -10.84 -1.95
N GLY A 136 -9.78 -12.10 -2.31
CA GLY A 136 -8.47 -12.70 -2.06
C GLY A 136 -8.54 -14.15 -1.60
N ASN A 137 -7.36 -14.77 -1.45
CA ASN A 137 -7.19 -16.06 -0.79
C ASN A 137 -7.09 -15.89 0.75
N LYS A 138 -7.06 -17.00 1.51
CA LYS A 138 -6.98 -16.95 3.00
C LYS A 138 -5.82 -16.08 3.47
N ASN A 139 -4.65 -16.17 2.84
CA ASN A 139 -3.44 -15.44 3.22
C ASN A 139 -3.57 -13.92 2.98
N VAL A 140 -4.23 -13.51 1.89
CA VAL A 140 -4.49 -12.10 1.60
C VAL A 140 -5.47 -11.50 2.63
N LEU A 141 -6.55 -12.22 2.96
CA LEU A 141 -7.49 -11.77 4.01
C LEU A 141 -6.79 -11.72 5.38
N MET A 142 -6.00 -12.74 5.70
CA MET A 142 -5.20 -12.81 6.92
C MET A 142 -4.24 -11.63 7.04
N GLY A 143 -3.46 -11.31 6.00
CA GLY A 143 -2.51 -10.20 6.02
C GLY A 143 -3.16 -8.84 6.28
N ARG A 144 -4.35 -8.60 5.69
CA ARG A 144 -5.10 -7.36 5.94
C ARG A 144 -5.61 -7.26 7.37
N VAL A 145 -6.19 -8.34 7.89
CA VAL A 145 -6.69 -8.37 9.27
C VAL A 145 -5.53 -8.28 10.26
N ALA A 146 -4.41 -8.95 9.99
CA ALA A 146 -3.18 -8.86 10.78
C ALA A 146 -2.64 -7.41 10.81
N GLY A 147 -2.66 -6.71 9.68
CA GLY A 147 -2.31 -5.29 9.61
C GLY A 147 -3.19 -4.42 10.51
N VAL A 148 -4.50 -4.66 10.54
CA VAL A 148 -5.42 -3.96 11.47
C VAL A 148 -5.07 -4.28 12.92
N LEU A 149 -4.90 -5.55 13.27
CA LEU A 149 -4.58 -5.98 14.63
C LEU A 149 -3.23 -5.42 15.12
N SER A 150 -2.24 -5.35 14.24
CA SER A 150 -0.94 -4.73 14.53
C SER A 150 -1.05 -3.21 14.70
N SER A 151 -1.79 -2.52 13.82
CA SER A 151 -2.00 -1.07 13.93
C SER A 151 -2.74 -0.66 15.21
N GLU A 152 -3.62 -1.53 15.71
CA GLU A 152 -4.40 -1.33 16.92
C GLU A 152 -3.77 -2.02 18.14
N GLU A 153 -2.57 -2.57 18.02
CA GLU A 153 -1.90 -3.27 19.11
C GLU A 153 -1.76 -2.33 20.32
N ASN A 154 -2.04 -2.86 21.51
CA ASN A 154 -2.07 -2.12 22.78
C ASN A 154 -3.05 -0.93 22.86
N SER A 155 -3.90 -0.71 21.84
CA SER A 155 -4.83 0.42 21.80
C SER A 155 -6.27 0.05 22.22
N TRP A 156 -6.58 -1.24 22.35
CA TRP A 156 -7.86 -1.79 22.82
C TRP A 156 -7.65 -2.87 23.90
N GLY A 157 -8.72 -3.23 24.61
CA GLY A 157 -8.71 -4.33 25.60
C GLY A 157 -7.95 -4.03 26.91
N LYS A 158 -7.14 -2.96 26.97
CA LYS A 158 -6.46 -2.47 28.18
C LYS A 158 -7.04 -1.13 28.60
N VAL A 159 -7.79 -1.11 29.70
CA VAL A 159 -8.28 0.12 30.33
C VAL A 159 -7.16 0.79 31.13
N LYS A 160 -7.10 2.13 31.11
CA LYS A 160 -6.12 2.92 31.89
C LYS A 160 -6.08 2.51 33.36
N LYS A 161 -4.87 2.20 33.86
CA LYS A 161 -4.63 1.74 35.24
C LYS A 161 -5.19 2.70 36.30
N SER A 162 -5.13 4.00 36.06
CA SER A 162 -5.65 5.05 36.95
C SER A 162 -7.17 4.99 37.18
N LEU A 163 -7.93 4.51 36.19
CA LEU A 163 -9.39 4.35 36.31
C LEU A 163 -9.72 3.10 37.15
N ARG A 164 -8.93 2.03 36.98
CA ARG A 164 -9.06 0.79 37.76
C ARG A 164 -8.64 0.93 39.23
N THR A 165 -7.66 1.79 39.53
CA THR A 165 -7.18 2.04 40.88
C THR A 165 -7.91 3.17 41.60
N GLY A 166 -8.87 3.83 40.93
CA GLY A 166 -9.60 4.98 41.49
C GLY A 166 -8.78 6.25 41.65
N GLN A 167 -7.53 6.28 41.18
CA GLN A 167 -6.66 7.47 41.21
C GLN A 167 -7.16 8.60 40.29
N LYS A 168 -8.00 8.27 39.31
CA LYS A 168 -8.68 9.24 38.45
C LYS A 168 -10.12 8.79 38.26
N THR A 169 -11.07 9.67 38.56
CA THR A 169 -12.50 9.48 38.25
C THR A 169 -12.86 10.26 36.99
N LEU A 170 -13.66 9.68 36.12
CA LEU A 170 -14.26 10.44 35.01
C LEU A 170 -15.33 11.37 35.61
N GLY A 171 -15.10 12.69 35.59
CA GLY A 171 -15.98 13.72 36.15
C GLY A 171 -15.30 14.81 37.01
N ALA A 172 -14.06 14.59 37.49
CA ALA A 172 -13.33 15.58 38.28
C ALA A 172 -12.34 16.39 37.41
N ASN A 173 -12.81 17.50 36.83
CA ASN A 173 -11.96 18.65 36.52
C ASN A 173 -12.79 19.90 36.19
N VAL A 174 -12.94 20.79 37.17
CA VAL A 174 -13.14 22.23 36.95
C VAL A 174 -11.89 22.92 37.48
N GLY A 175 -11.20 23.69 36.63
CA GLY A 175 -10.16 24.65 37.02
C GLY A 175 -8.81 24.48 36.31
N VAL A 176 -8.54 25.36 35.35
CA VAL A 176 -7.24 25.57 34.67
C VAL A 176 -6.38 26.58 35.48
N PRO A 177 -5.17 26.95 35.03
CA PRO A 177 -3.84 26.58 35.54
C PRO A 177 -3.20 27.64 36.48
N THR A 178 -2.22 27.28 37.32
CA THR A 178 -1.26 28.26 37.88
C THR A 178 0.07 27.57 38.22
N GLY A 179 1.17 28.24 37.88
CA GLY A 179 2.53 27.69 37.87
C GLY A 179 3.28 27.67 39.21
N ASP A 180 4.35 26.87 39.16
CA ASP A 180 5.62 26.85 39.91
C ASP A 180 5.61 26.84 41.47
N PRO A 181 6.71 26.42 42.14
CA PRO A 181 7.60 25.28 41.88
C PRO A 181 7.90 24.44 43.17
N ALA A 182 8.29 23.17 42.97
CA ALA A 182 9.02 22.27 43.91
C ALA A 182 8.29 21.82 45.22
N PRO A 183 8.66 20.66 45.84
CA PRO A 183 9.98 20.45 46.41
C PRO A 183 10.65 19.12 46.06
N VAL A 184 11.97 19.20 46.03
CA VAL A 184 12.95 18.11 46.16
C VAL A 184 12.72 17.31 47.45
N THR A 185 12.79 15.99 47.36
CA THR A 185 13.21 15.12 48.47
C THR A 185 14.14 14.01 47.96
N PRO A 186 15.09 13.58 48.80
CA PRO A 186 16.40 13.10 48.38
C PRO A 186 16.37 11.59 48.11
N VAL A 187 17.06 11.15 47.05
CA VAL A 187 17.37 9.74 46.86
C VAL A 187 18.89 9.57 46.98
N GLU A 188 19.20 8.82 48.04
CA GLU A 188 20.42 8.12 48.41
C GLU A 188 21.49 7.94 47.32
N VAL A 189 22.69 8.39 47.69
CA VAL A 189 23.95 8.20 46.99
C VAL A 189 24.27 6.70 46.93
N ILE A 190 24.17 6.09 45.75
CA ILE A 190 24.83 4.81 45.46
C ILE A 190 26.16 5.14 44.80
N VAL A 191 27.23 4.89 45.55
CA VAL A 191 28.62 5.03 45.13
C VAL A 191 28.92 3.99 44.03
N PRO A 192 29.43 4.39 42.84
CA PRO A 192 29.90 3.41 41.86
C PRO A 192 31.23 2.80 42.30
N PRO A 193 31.47 1.48 42.11
CA PRO A 193 32.75 0.89 42.43
C PRO A 193 33.82 1.35 41.43
N VAL A 194 34.96 1.72 42.00
CA VAL A 194 36.22 2.05 41.34
C VAL A 194 36.68 0.84 40.51
N ILE A 195 36.79 1.01 39.19
CA ILE A 195 37.49 0.06 38.31
C ILE A 195 38.93 0.53 38.23
N VAL A 196 39.82 -0.29 38.78
CA VAL A 196 41.28 -0.12 38.75
C VAL A 196 41.79 -0.66 37.41
N GLU A 197 42.53 0.17 36.69
CA GLU A 197 43.41 -0.24 35.59
C GLU A 197 44.53 -1.16 36.09
N SER A 198 44.74 -2.29 35.42
CA SER A 198 46.07 -2.90 35.30
C SER A 198 46.14 -3.84 34.07
N PRO A 199 47.32 -4.01 33.45
CA PRO A 199 47.53 -4.36 32.04
C PRO A 199 47.61 -5.89 31.80
N PRO A 200 47.58 -6.36 30.55
CA PRO A 200 47.65 -7.80 30.25
C PRO A 200 49.07 -8.34 30.41
N GLU A 201 49.23 -9.36 31.26
CA GLU A 201 50.42 -10.21 31.31
C GLU A 201 50.28 -11.39 30.35
N LEU A 202 51.38 -11.61 29.62
CA LEU A 202 51.69 -12.72 28.75
C LEU A 202 51.68 -14.05 29.53
N VAL A 203 51.06 -15.08 28.96
CA VAL A 203 51.48 -16.47 29.18
C VAL A 203 51.26 -17.29 27.90
N GLU A 204 52.39 -17.70 27.34
CA GLU A 204 52.51 -18.79 26.38
C GLU A 204 52.02 -20.09 27.01
N GLU A 205 51.20 -20.87 26.29
CA GLU A 205 51.24 -22.32 26.43
C GLU A 205 51.00 -22.98 25.07
N ILE A 206 52.08 -23.58 24.60
CA ILE A 206 52.24 -24.39 23.40
C ILE A 206 51.67 -25.78 23.71
N LEU A 207 50.85 -26.38 22.84
CA LEU A 207 50.93 -27.83 22.56
C LEU A 207 50.22 -28.22 21.25
N ASP A 208 51.05 -28.76 20.34
CA ASP A 208 50.83 -29.84 19.37
C ASP A 208 50.00 -29.65 18.07
N THR A 209 50.78 -29.53 16.99
CA THR A 209 50.52 -29.66 15.54
C THR A 209 50.00 -31.05 15.07
N PRO A 210 49.44 -31.18 13.85
CA PRO A 210 50.31 -31.47 12.70
C PRO A 210 49.98 -30.68 11.41
N THR A 211 51.03 -30.01 10.94
CA THR A 211 51.43 -29.67 9.57
C THR A 211 50.54 -30.08 8.38
N GLN A 212 50.10 -29.08 7.61
CA GLN A 212 49.97 -28.99 6.13
C GLN A 212 48.98 -27.84 5.84
N THR A 213 49.24 -26.79 5.06
CA THR A 213 50.20 -26.55 3.98
C THR A 213 50.36 -25.04 3.87
N THR A 214 51.59 -24.55 3.81
CA THR A 214 51.89 -23.22 3.30
C THR A 214 51.41 -23.12 1.85
N THR A 215 50.22 -22.57 1.64
CA THR A 215 49.89 -21.97 0.34
C THR A 215 50.56 -20.60 0.31
N PRO A 216 51.30 -20.27 -0.77
CA PRO A 216 51.95 -18.99 -0.89
C PRO A 216 50.88 -17.89 -0.84
N VAL A 217 51.14 -16.83 -0.06
CA VAL A 217 50.48 -15.54 -0.24
C VAL A 217 50.77 -15.12 -1.68
N THR A 218 49.89 -15.48 -2.59
CA THR A 218 49.73 -14.75 -3.84
C THR A 218 49.26 -13.38 -3.37
N LEU A 219 50.20 -12.43 -3.34
CA LEU A 219 49.83 -11.04 -3.45
C LEU A 219 48.90 -10.98 -4.67
N ASP A 220 47.61 -10.83 -4.38
CA ASP A 220 46.59 -10.57 -5.37
C ASP A 220 46.94 -9.19 -5.94
N GLU A 221 47.77 -9.20 -6.99
CA GLU A 221 48.29 -8.01 -7.69
C GLU A 221 47.10 -7.27 -8.29
N GLY A 222 46.50 -6.40 -7.47
CA GLY A 222 45.26 -5.69 -7.79
C GLY A 222 44.37 -5.45 -6.57
N ALA A 223 44.43 -6.30 -5.54
CA ALA A 223 43.61 -6.15 -4.34
C ALA A 223 43.86 -4.81 -3.61
N GLY A 224 45.12 -4.37 -3.54
CA GLY A 224 45.46 -3.07 -2.96
C GLY A 224 44.89 -1.88 -3.75
N GLU A 225 44.91 -1.95 -5.08
CA GLU A 225 44.32 -0.92 -5.95
C GLU A 225 42.79 -0.94 -5.87
N ALA A 226 42.19 -2.12 -5.83
CA ALA A 226 40.76 -2.30 -5.66
C ALA A 226 40.27 -1.77 -4.31
N LEU A 227 41.03 -1.95 -3.23
CA LEU A 227 40.74 -1.37 -1.91
C LEU A 227 40.84 0.16 -1.93
N VAL A 228 41.85 0.74 -2.59
CA VAL A 228 41.95 2.21 -2.75
C VAL A 228 40.76 2.75 -3.56
N ARG A 229 40.33 2.03 -4.59
CA ARG A 229 39.15 2.37 -5.39
C ARG A 229 37.86 2.26 -4.55
N LEU A 230 37.74 1.22 -3.74
CA LEU A 230 36.64 1.05 -2.78
C LEU A 230 36.57 2.25 -1.83
N GLU A 231 37.70 2.64 -1.25
CA GLU A 231 37.78 3.79 -0.34
C GLU A 231 37.42 5.10 -1.05
N SER A 232 37.84 5.28 -2.30
CA SER A 232 37.46 6.47 -3.10
C SER A 232 35.95 6.55 -3.39
N ARG A 233 35.25 5.41 -3.38
CA ARG A 233 33.79 5.29 -3.61
C ARG A 233 33.04 4.96 -2.32
N LYS A 234 33.63 5.22 -1.15
CA LYS A 234 33.04 4.88 0.15
C LYS A 234 31.65 5.48 0.33
N ALA A 235 31.42 6.71 -0.13
CA ALA A 235 30.12 7.35 -0.08
C ALA A 235 29.04 6.66 -0.92
N GLU A 236 29.40 6.11 -2.08
CA GLU A 236 28.50 5.31 -2.90
C GLU A 236 28.19 3.98 -2.21
N LEU A 237 29.22 3.33 -1.66
CA LEU A 237 29.06 2.11 -0.89
C LEU A 237 28.12 2.31 0.31
N THR A 238 28.33 3.35 1.12
CA THR A 238 27.47 3.63 2.28
C THR A 238 26.03 3.94 1.88
N SER A 239 25.81 4.59 0.73
CA SER A 239 24.46 4.80 0.20
C SER A 239 23.79 3.48 -0.19
N HIS A 240 24.49 2.60 -0.90
CA HIS A 240 23.95 1.29 -1.28
C HIS A 240 23.73 0.37 -0.07
N LEU A 241 24.62 0.42 0.92
CA LEU A 241 24.43 -0.31 2.19
C LEU A 241 23.17 0.15 2.91
N ARG A 242 22.92 1.47 2.98
CA ARG A 242 21.70 2.00 3.58
C ARG A 242 20.45 1.60 2.79
N GLU A 243 20.49 1.67 1.47
CA GLU A 243 19.40 1.23 0.60
C GLU A 243 19.06 -0.26 0.80
N PHE A 244 20.08 -1.12 0.83
CA PHE A 244 19.91 -2.53 1.15
C PHE A 244 19.24 -2.71 2.51
N LEU A 245 19.70 -2.00 3.54
CA LEU A 245 19.10 -2.11 4.88
C LEU A 245 17.67 -1.56 4.96
N LEU A 246 17.16 -0.78 4.00
CA LEU A 246 15.77 -0.32 4.00
C LEU A 246 14.79 -1.43 3.59
N ILE A 247 15.20 -2.34 2.72
CA ILE A 247 14.31 -3.32 2.06
C ILE A 247 14.74 -4.76 2.33
N GLY A 248 16.05 -5.00 2.30
CA GLY A 248 16.68 -6.31 2.45
C GLY A 248 16.65 -6.83 3.88
N ARG A 249 16.88 -8.14 3.99
CA ARG A 249 16.96 -8.87 5.26
C ARG A 249 18.42 -9.15 5.58
N GLU A 250 18.93 -8.46 6.59
CA GLU A 250 20.33 -8.60 7.01
C GLU A 250 20.69 -9.99 7.58
N GLN A 251 19.69 -10.82 7.89
CA GLN A 251 19.86 -12.18 8.42
C GLN A 251 19.76 -13.27 7.34
N ASP A 252 19.44 -12.89 6.10
CA ASP A 252 19.26 -13.81 4.99
C ASP A 252 20.53 -13.86 4.14
N GLU A 253 21.26 -14.98 4.18
CA GLU A 253 22.53 -15.14 3.45
C GLU A 253 22.34 -15.04 1.94
N ASP A 254 21.18 -15.46 1.41
CA ASP A 254 20.88 -15.37 -0.01
C ASP A 254 20.67 -13.91 -0.45
N ASP A 255 20.02 -13.11 0.39
CA ASP A 255 19.75 -11.70 0.12
C ASP A 255 21.04 -10.85 0.21
N VAL A 256 21.90 -11.14 1.20
CA VAL A 256 23.23 -10.53 1.30
C VAL A 256 24.10 -10.90 0.10
N SER A 257 24.04 -12.15 -0.35
CA SER A 257 24.79 -12.60 -1.53
C SER A 257 24.32 -11.90 -2.81
N ALA A 258 23.01 -11.74 -2.98
CA ALA A 258 22.43 -11.00 -4.11
C ALA A 258 22.87 -9.52 -4.10
N PHE A 259 22.85 -8.88 -2.94
CA PHE A 259 23.34 -7.51 -2.78
C PHE A 259 24.82 -7.36 -3.15
N ILE A 260 25.68 -8.29 -2.70
CA ILE A 260 27.10 -8.27 -3.05
C ILE A 260 27.30 -8.47 -4.56
N GLU A 261 26.51 -9.33 -5.20
CA GLU A 261 26.56 -9.50 -6.67
C GLU A 261 26.20 -8.21 -7.41
N ASP A 262 25.18 -7.49 -6.94
CA ASP A 262 24.79 -6.20 -7.52
C ASP A 262 25.87 -5.12 -7.35
N LEU A 263 26.56 -5.07 -6.21
CA LEU A 263 27.77 -4.24 -6.07
C LEU A 263 28.88 -4.64 -7.05
N GLY A 264 28.98 -5.93 -7.38
CA GLY A 264 29.86 -6.42 -8.43
C GLY A 264 29.56 -5.80 -9.80
N ARG A 265 28.27 -5.76 -10.17
CA ARG A 265 27.80 -5.13 -11.43
C ARG A 265 28.07 -3.63 -11.47
N LEU A 266 28.05 -2.97 -10.32
CA LEU A 266 28.39 -1.55 -10.14
C LEU A 266 29.91 -1.29 -10.10
N GLY A 267 30.74 -2.32 -10.28
CA GLY A 267 32.19 -2.21 -10.43
C GLY A 267 32.93 -1.93 -9.12
N PHE A 268 32.43 -2.42 -7.99
CA PHE A 268 33.12 -2.33 -6.70
C PHE A 268 34.30 -3.32 -6.56
N GLY A 269 34.57 -4.16 -7.57
CA GLY A 269 35.76 -5.02 -7.58
C GLY A 269 35.64 -6.23 -6.66
N ILE A 270 34.43 -6.80 -6.56
CA ILE A 270 34.15 -7.98 -5.74
C ILE A 270 34.93 -9.23 -6.18
N GLU A 271 35.68 -9.21 -7.28
CA GLU A 271 36.57 -10.30 -7.68
C GLU A 271 37.61 -10.63 -6.60
N HIS A 272 38.05 -9.60 -5.84
CA HIS A 272 39.05 -9.71 -4.78
C HIS A 272 38.41 -10.05 -3.43
N GLU A 273 38.91 -11.10 -2.78
CA GLU A 273 38.43 -11.55 -1.46
C GLU A 273 38.57 -10.46 -0.38
N ALA A 274 39.67 -9.69 -0.42
CA ALA A 274 39.90 -8.58 0.50
C ALA A 274 38.83 -7.48 0.40
N VAL A 275 38.33 -7.22 -0.82
CA VAL A 275 37.29 -6.21 -1.06
C VAL A 275 35.94 -6.71 -0.55
N ARG A 276 35.61 -7.99 -0.77
CA ARG A 276 34.41 -8.61 -0.19
C ARG A 276 34.42 -8.56 1.33
N GLY A 277 35.55 -8.90 1.95
CA GLY A 277 35.74 -8.81 3.39
C GLY A 277 35.48 -7.40 3.92
N GLN A 278 36.08 -6.38 3.29
CA GLN A 278 35.87 -4.98 3.67
C GLN A 278 34.41 -4.52 3.53
N ILE A 279 33.71 -4.92 2.45
CA ILE A 279 32.30 -4.60 2.25
C ILE A 279 31.43 -5.25 3.34
N LEU A 280 31.71 -6.51 3.70
CA LEU A 280 31.00 -7.20 4.77
C LEU A 280 31.24 -6.56 6.13
N ASP A 281 32.48 -6.15 6.42
CA ASP A 281 32.81 -5.43 7.65
C ASP A 281 32.08 -4.08 7.74
N GLU A 282 32.05 -3.32 6.65
CA GLU A 282 31.30 -2.06 6.56
C GLU A 282 29.78 -2.29 6.67
N LEU A 283 29.23 -3.37 6.11
CA LEU A 283 27.83 -3.76 6.27
C LEU A 283 27.51 -4.04 7.75
N GLN A 284 28.36 -4.80 8.45
CA GLN A 284 28.17 -5.10 9.87
C GLN A 284 28.21 -3.82 10.73
N GLN A 285 29.15 -2.92 10.44
CA GLN A 285 29.22 -1.61 11.11
C GLN A 285 27.95 -0.79 10.84
N MET A 286 27.45 -0.80 9.61
CA MET A 286 26.24 -0.08 9.23
C MET A 286 24.98 -0.64 9.90
N ILE A 287 24.88 -1.97 10.05
CA ILE A 287 23.79 -2.62 10.81
C ILE A 287 23.79 -2.14 12.26
N GLN A 288 24.96 -2.14 12.90
CA GLN A 288 25.10 -1.68 14.28
C GLN A 288 24.73 -0.19 14.43
N LEU A 289 25.19 0.64 13.50
CA LEU A 289 24.89 2.07 13.47
C LEU A 289 23.38 2.31 13.29
N LYS A 290 22.74 1.62 12.35
CA LYS A 290 21.30 1.70 12.12
C LYS A 290 20.49 1.28 13.36
N GLN A 291 20.89 0.20 14.04
CA GLN A 291 20.24 -0.22 15.29
C GLN A 291 20.35 0.86 16.38
N GLN A 292 21.51 1.52 16.51
CA GLN A 292 21.68 2.65 17.42
C GLN A 292 20.76 3.82 17.04
N GLU A 293 20.72 4.18 15.76
CA GLU A 293 19.83 5.22 15.23
C GLU A 293 18.36 4.93 15.53
N ASP A 294 17.89 3.71 15.23
CA ASP A 294 16.49 3.31 15.47
C ASP A 294 16.15 3.27 16.97
N SER A 295 17.08 2.83 17.82
CA SER A 295 16.90 2.89 19.27
C SER A 295 16.77 4.33 19.78
N ALA A 296 17.60 5.24 19.24
CA ALA A 296 17.63 6.65 19.62
C ALA A 296 16.39 7.43 19.14
N ARG A 297 15.74 7.01 18.06
CA ARG A 297 14.50 7.63 17.56
C ARG A 297 13.34 7.57 18.56
N SER A 298 13.26 6.50 19.33
CA SER A 298 12.17 6.24 20.30
C SER A 298 12.52 6.62 21.73
N ALA A 299 13.80 6.82 22.02
CA ALA A 299 14.30 7.14 23.36
C ALA A 299 14.10 8.63 23.70
N LEU A 300 13.98 8.90 25.01
CA LEU A 300 14.13 10.25 25.53
C LEU A 300 15.61 10.67 25.42
N PRO A 301 15.92 11.97 25.24
CA PRO A 301 17.30 12.42 25.15
C PRO A 301 18.08 11.99 26.39
N GLY A 302 19.16 11.23 26.19
CA GLY A 302 20.00 10.69 27.25
C GLY A 302 20.96 11.72 27.85
N SER A 303 21.21 12.82 27.13
CA SER A 303 22.09 13.90 27.59
C SER A 303 21.56 15.30 27.24
N TRP A 304 22.09 16.33 27.91
CA TRP A 304 21.78 17.72 27.56
C TRP A 304 22.30 18.09 26.16
N ARG A 305 23.48 17.55 25.77
CA ARG A 305 24.05 17.72 24.41
C ARG A 305 23.07 17.20 23.36
N GLU A 306 22.57 15.99 23.55
CA GLU A 306 21.59 15.37 22.64
C GLU A 306 20.27 16.14 22.59
N LYS A 307 19.76 16.59 23.74
CA LYS A 307 18.56 17.42 23.80
C LYS A 307 18.72 18.74 23.04
N GLN A 308 19.89 19.38 23.13
CA GLN A 308 20.17 20.63 22.43
C GLN A 308 20.32 20.38 20.92
N ALA A 309 21.03 19.32 20.53
CA ALA A 309 21.17 18.93 19.13
C ALA A 309 19.82 18.61 18.47
N LEU A 310 18.92 17.95 19.20
CA LEU A 310 17.56 17.68 18.72
C LEU A 310 16.76 18.96 18.49
N ARG A 311 16.86 19.95 19.38
CA ARG A 311 16.22 21.26 19.17
C ARG A 311 16.75 21.95 17.91
N GLN A 312 18.07 21.93 17.73
CA GLN A 312 18.71 22.52 16.56
C GLN A 312 18.26 21.83 15.26
N LEU A 313 18.07 20.50 15.27
CA LEU A 313 17.51 19.76 14.14
C LEU A 313 16.05 20.15 13.86
N GLU A 314 15.21 20.33 14.89
CA GLU A 314 13.83 20.78 14.72
C GLU A 314 13.79 22.20 14.13
N ASP A 315 14.66 23.10 14.59
CA ASP A 315 14.77 24.48 14.10
C ASP A 315 15.29 24.54 12.64
N ALA A 316 16.20 23.63 12.27
CA ALA A 316 16.77 23.55 10.92
C ALA A 316 15.90 22.73 9.93
N ARG A 317 14.88 22.00 10.39
CA ARG A 317 14.17 21.01 9.57
C ARG A 317 13.56 21.58 8.29
N SER A 318 12.87 22.72 8.36
CA SER A 318 12.22 23.29 7.17
C SER A 318 13.23 23.64 6.09
N ASN A 319 14.30 24.35 6.47
CA ASN A 319 15.39 24.72 5.57
C ASN A 319 16.13 23.48 5.02
N LEU A 320 16.26 22.40 5.80
CA LEU A 320 16.84 21.15 5.30
C LEU A 320 15.94 20.48 4.26
N LEU A 321 14.61 20.48 4.45
CA LEU A 321 13.68 19.94 3.45
C LEU A 321 13.73 20.74 2.14
N ASP A 322 13.73 22.07 2.21
CA ASP A 322 13.84 22.93 1.03
C ASP A 322 15.15 22.64 0.26
N ARG A 323 16.28 22.53 0.98
CA ARG A 323 17.58 22.16 0.40
C ARG A 323 17.60 20.75 -0.18
N LEU A 324 16.95 19.80 0.49
CA LEU A 324 16.86 18.42 0.02
C LEU A 324 16.15 18.35 -1.33
N ASP A 325 15.08 19.12 -1.51
CA ASP A 325 14.37 19.17 -2.79
C ASP A 325 15.25 19.73 -3.91
N GLU A 326 15.99 20.80 -3.65
CA GLU A 326 16.97 21.38 -4.59
C GLU A 326 18.09 20.39 -4.92
N ILE A 327 18.63 19.67 -3.93
CA ILE A 327 19.69 18.68 -4.12
C ILE A 327 19.21 17.53 -5.00
N LEU A 328 18.02 17.00 -4.72
CA LEU A 328 17.43 15.89 -5.48
C LEU A 328 17.11 16.29 -6.93
N GLU A 329 16.64 17.53 -7.16
CA GLU A 329 16.43 18.06 -8.51
C GLU A 329 17.74 18.22 -9.29
N ASN A 330 18.78 18.76 -8.65
CA ASN A 330 20.07 19.00 -9.29
C ASN A 330 20.84 17.71 -9.64
N ARG A 331 20.70 16.67 -8.81
CA ARG A 331 21.41 15.39 -8.98
C ARG A 331 20.70 14.40 -9.91
N GLY A 332 19.42 14.64 -10.26
CA GLY A 332 18.76 13.98 -11.38
C GLY A 332 18.75 12.44 -11.36
N GLY A 333 18.81 11.81 -10.19
CA GLY A 333 18.83 10.35 -10.02
C GLY A 333 20.09 9.78 -9.37
N GLU A 334 21.15 10.57 -9.17
CA GLU A 334 22.34 10.14 -8.42
C GLU A 334 22.09 10.18 -6.89
N ILE A 335 21.40 9.16 -6.36
CA ILE A 335 21.00 9.10 -4.95
C ILE A 335 22.18 9.14 -3.98
N ALA A 336 23.28 8.46 -4.31
CA ALA A 336 24.48 8.43 -3.48
C ALA A 336 25.11 9.82 -3.32
N ALA A 337 25.28 10.55 -4.43
CA ALA A 337 25.82 11.91 -4.42
C ALA A 337 24.87 12.89 -3.72
N ALA A 338 23.57 12.76 -3.97
CA ALA A 338 22.54 13.56 -3.29
C ALA A 338 22.56 13.36 -1.77
N ARG A 339 22.79 12.13 -1.30
CA ARG A 339 22.88 11.84 0.14
C ARG A 339 24.07 12.53 0.78
N VAL A 340 25.23 12.51 0.14
CA VAL A 340 26.44 13.20 0.63
C VAL A 340 26.22 14.71 0.68
N ASP A 341 25.64 15.29 -0.36
CA ASP A 341 25.33 16.72 -0.39
C ASP A 341 24.35 17.10 0.72
N PHE A 342 23.39 16.22 1.03
CA PHE A 342 22.44 16.43 2.11
C PHE A 342 23.08 16.30 3.50
N GLU A 343 24.00 15.35 3.70
CA GLU A 343 24.82 15.26 4.91
C GLU A 343 25.66 16.54 5.11
N ASN A 344 26.28 17.05 4.04
CA ASN A 344 27.01 18.32 4.09
C ASN A 344 26.08 19.50 4.43
N ALA A 345 24.87 19.54 3.87
CA ALA A 345 23.88 20.56 4.21
C ALA A 345 23.44 20.49 5.68
N ALA A 346 23.38 19.29 6.27
CA ALA A 346 23.11 19.09 7.69
C ALA A 346 24.28 19.58 8.57
N LEU A 347 25.53 19.29 8.16
CA LEU A 347 26.73 19.80 8.83
C LEU A 347 26.82 21.32 8.77
N ASP A 348 26.51 21.92 7.61
CA ASP A 348 26.47 23.39 7.43
C ASP A 348 25.39 24.06 8.30
N ALA A 349 24.30 23.35 8.59
CA ALA A 349 23.27 23.78 9.54
C ALA A 349 23.71 23.63 11.02
N GLY A 350 24.93 23.14 11.26
CA GLY A 350 25.52 22.94 12.58
C GLY A 350 24.98 21.72 13.31
N LEU A 351 24.44 20.72 12.58
CA LEU A 351 23.98 19.47 13.16
C LEU A 351 25.15 18.51 13.41
N ASP A 352 25.08 17.84 14.54
CA ASP A 352 26.08 16.87 14.98
C ASP A 352 25.69 15.46 14.53
N LEU A 353 26.19 15.03 13.37
CA LEU A 353 25.93 13.71 12.79
C LEU A 353 26.64 12.57 13.53
N GLU A 354 27.55 12.85 14.49
CA GLU A 354 28.13 11.80 15.34
C GLU A 354 27.10 11.24 16.33
N LEU A 355 26.04 12.00 16.62
CA LEU A 355 24.95 11.56 17.46
C LEU A 355 23.96 10.72 16.65
N ALA A 356 23.84 9.43 16.98
CA ALA A 356 22.89 8.51 16.34
C ALA A 356 21.44 9.06 16.30
N ALA A 357 21.02 9.79 17.34
CA ALA A 357 19.70 10.43 17.39
C ALA A 357 19.46 11.49 16.30
N ILE A 358 20.52 12.15 15.85
CA ILE A 358 20.51 13.19 14.82
C ILE A 358 20.74 12.55 13.45
N SER A 359 21.80 11.75 13.31
CA SER A 359 22.13 11.01 12.08
C SER A 359 20.92 10.24 11.55
N GLY A 360 20.29 9.41 12.39
CA GLY A 360 19.12 8.62 11.99
C GLY A 360 17.91 9.46 11.58
N ARG A 361 17.74 10.67 12.14
CA ARG A 361 16.65 11.57 11.74
C ARG A 361 16.94 12.28 10.42
N VAL A 362 18.20 12.67 10.19
CA VAL A 362 18.63 13.26 8.92
C VAL A 362 18.48 12.23 7.80
N HIS A 363 19.01 11.02 7.97
CA HIS A 363 18.83 9.95 6.98
C HIS A 363 17.37 9.55 6.78
N GLY A 364 16.60 9.46 7.87
CA GLY A 364 15.16 9.21 7.77
C GLY A 364 14.40 10.27 6.98
N LEU A 365 14.80 11.55 7.06
CA LEU A 365 14.21 12.63 6.24
C LEU A 365 14.57 12.45 4.76
N PHE A 366 15.82 12.13 4.45
CA PHE A 366 16.28 11.85 3.09
C PHE A 366 15.52 10.67 2.47
N ASP A 367 15.50 9.54 3.18
CA ASP A 367 14.88 8.29 2.70
C ASP A 367 13.38 8.45 2.50
N LEU A 368 12.71 9.16 3.42
CA LEU A 368 11.30 9.48 3.29
C LEU A 368 11.03 10.32 2.03
N GLN A 369 11.84 11.35 1.76
CA GLN A 369 11.63 12.21 0.60
C GLN A 369 11.89 11.47 -0.71
N VAL A 370 12.92 10.64 -0.77
CA VAL A 370 13.20 9.78 -1.93
C VAL A 370 12.04 8.81 -2.17
N SER A 371 11.54 8.16 -1.12
CA SER A 371 10.40 7.26 -1.21
C SER A 371 9.11 8.00 -1.61
N LEU A 372 8.88 9.20 -1.07
CA LEU A 372 7.74 10.04 -1.45
C LEU A 372 7.80 10.42 -2.92
N ARG A 373 8.94 10.92 -3.43
CA ARG A 373 9.10 11.26 -4.85
C ARG A 373 8.95 10.05 -5.76
N ALA A 374 9.47 8.87 -5.37
CA ALA A 374 9.24 7.64 -6.09
C ALA A 374 7.73 7.32 -6.15
N SER A 375 7.04 7.40 -5.01
CA SER A 375 5.59 7.19 -4.95
C SER A 375 4.79 8.26 -5.70
N GLU A 376 5.20 9.52 -5.69
CA GLU A 376 4.57 10.60 -6.45
C GLU A 376 4.71 10.37 -7.95
N THR A 377 5.85 9.83 -8.39
CA THR A 377 6.06 9.40 -9.77
C THR A 377 5.13 8.23 -10.14
N GLU A 378 4.89 7.30 -9.22
CA GLU A 378 3.90 6.22 -9.39
C GLU A 378 2.44 6.71 -9.30
N LEU A 379 2.17 7.75 -8.52
CA LEU A 379 0.85 8.34 -8.25
C LEU A 379 0.47 9.46 -9.22
N ASP A 380 1.37 9.92 -10.08
CA ASP A 380 1.08 10.93 -11.10
C ASP A 380 -0.06 10.41 -12.01
N PRO A 381 -1.21 11.09 -12.08
CA PRO A 381 -2.34 10.63 -12.87
C PRO A 381 -2.00 10.47 -14.36
N VAL A 382 -1.05 11.24 -14.89
CA VAL A 382 -0.61 11.12 -16.29
C VAL A 382 0.20 9.84 -16.48
N THR A 383 1.18 9.60 -15.62
CA THR A 383 2.01 8.39 -15.64
C THR A 383 1.19 7.13 -15.37
N ALA A 384 0.28 7.16 -14.39
CA ALA A 384 -0.64 6.07 -14.10
C ALA A 384 -1.60 5.77 -15.28
N ARG A 385 -2.13 6.81 -15.94
CA ARG A 385 -2.94 6.67 -17.15
C ARG A 385 -2.16 6.03 -18.29
N ARG A 386 -0.93 6.49 -18.54
CA ARG A 386 -0.03 5.90 -19.55
C ARG A 386 0.31 4.45 -19.22
N HIS A 387 0.60 4.15 -17.96
CA HIS A 387 0.89 2.78 -17.51
C HIS A 387 -0.29 1.82 -17.75
N ARG A 388 -1.53 2.24 -17.46
CA ARG A 388 -2.73 1.42 -17.75
C ARG A 388 -2.96 1.21 -19.25
N ALA A 389 -2.65 2.22 -20.07
CA ALA A 389 -2.66 2.08 -21.51
C ALA A 389 -1.59 1.07 -21.99
N MET A 390 -0.38 1.14 -21.44
CA MET A 390 0.72 0.21 -21.71
C MET A 390 0.39 -1.23 -21.31
N GLU A 391 -0.21 -1.44 -20.14
CA GLU A 391 -0.67 -2.77 -19.68
C GLU A 391 -1.68 -3.39 -20.66
N THR A 392 -2.50 -2.55 -21.31
CA THR A 392 -3.47 -3.00 -22.29
C THR A 392 -2.84 -3.27 -23.66
N LEU A 393 -1.83 -2.49 -24.05
CA LEU A 393 -1.04 -2.75 -25.25
C LEU A 393 -0.29 -4.09 -25.16
N TYR A 394 0.33 -4.38 -24.02
CA TYR A 394 1.10 -5.61 -23.81
C TYR A 394 0.32 -6.77 -23.18
N ARG A 395 -1.02 -6.65 -23.09
CA ARG A 395 -1.84 -7.73 -22.57
C ARG A 395 -1.68 -8.98 -23.45
N ARG A 396 -1.26 -10.09 -22.82
CA ARG A 396 -0.88 -11.35 -23.49
C ARG A 396 0.20 -11.14 -24.56
N SER A 397 1.26 -10.42 -24.21
CA SER A 397 2.39 -10.18 -25.11
C SER A 397 3.03 -11.45 -25.69
N HIS A 398 2.88 -12.60 -25.03
CA HIS A 398 3.35 -13.90 -25.51
C HIS A 398 2.58 -14.44 -26.74
N GLU A 399 1.41 -13.88 -27.08
CA GLU A 399 0.61 -14.25 -28.27
C GLU A 399 0.94 -13.36 -29.49
N LEU A 400 1.86 -12.40 -29.36
CA LEU A 400 2.18 -11.44 -30.40
C LEU A 400 3.29 -11.92 -31.32
N SER A 401 3.14 -11.62 -32.61
CA SER A 401 4.24 -11.74 -33.57
C SER A 401 5.36 -10.73 -33.28
N ASP A 402 6.60 -11.05 -33.69
CA ASP A 402 7.75 -10.16 -33.52
C ASP A 402 7.54 -8.80 -34.22
N GLU A 403 6.84 -8.80 -35.36
CA GLU A 403 6.47 -7.57 -36.07
C GLU A 403 5.46 -6.74 -35.26
N ALA A 404 4.45 -7.37 -34.65
CA ALA A 404 3.49 -6.68 -33.80
C ALA A 404 4.16 -6.09 -32.55
N MET A 405 5.10 -6.81 -31.92
CA MET A 405 5.89 -6.29 -30.80
C MET A 405 6.76 -5.09 -31.20
N ALA A 406 7.41 -5.14 -32.36
CA ALA A 406 8.19 -4.02 -32.87
C ALA A 406 7.33 -2.76 -33.12
N GLN A 407 6.08 -2.92 -33.58
CA GLN A 407 5.15 -1.80 -33.74
C GLN A 407 4.66 -1.24 -32.40
N LEU A 408 4.33 -2.11 -31.43
CA LEU A 408 3.94 -1.67 -30.08
C LEU A 408 5.07 -0.95 -29.34
N GLY A 409 6.33 -1.38 -29.49
CA GLY A 409 7.49 -0.69 -28.93
C GLY A 409 7.70 0.74 -29.48
N LYS A 410 7.29 1.01 -30.72
CA LYS A 410 7.28 2.38 -31.28
C LYS A 410 6.25 3.27 -30.59
N ILE A 411 5.08 2.70 -30.25
CA ILE A 411 4.01 3.41 -29.54
C ILE A 411 4.42 3.66 -28.09
N GLU A 412 5.07 2.70 -27.44
CA GLU A 412 5.65 2.86 -26.10
C GLU A 412 6.62 4.03 -26.02
N THR A 413 7.58 4.07 -26.94
CA THR A 413 8.59 5.14 -27.03
C THR A 413 7.94 6.52 -27.30
N GLN A 414 6.77 6.53 -27.95
CA GLN A 414 6.04 7.74 -28.33
C GLN A 414 4.68 7.85 -27.63
N MET A 415 4.56 7.33 -26.40
CA MET A 415 3.28 7.27 -25.70
C MET A 415 2.64 8.64 -25.50
N GLU A 416 3.42 9.66 -25.19
CA GLU A 416 2.93 11.03 -25.08
C GLU A 416 2.34 11.55 -26.40
N ALA A 417 2.97 11.24 -27.54
CA ALA A 417 2.45 11.66 -28.84
C ALA A 417 1.14 10.92 -29.17
N PHE A 418 1.05 9.64 -28.82
CA PHE A 418 -0.17 8.85 -28.98
C PHE A 418 -1.32 9.41 -28.12
N GLU A 419 -1.06 9.71 -26.86
CA GLU A 419 -2.01 10.32 -25.93
C GLU A 419 -2.56 11.66 -26.44
N ARG A 420 -1.70 12.57 -26.93
CA ARG A 420 -2.13 13.85 -27.51
C ARG A 420 -3.05 13.67 -28.72
N VAL A 421 -2.82 12.64 -29.53
CA VAL A 421 -3.68 12.33 -30.69
C VAL A 421 -5.05 11.86 -30.22
N VAL A 422 -5.09 10.95 -29.25
CA VAL A 422 -6.34 10.47 -28.65
C VAL A 422 -7.11 11.64 -28.04
N GLU A 423 -6.45 12.48 -27.25
CA GLU A 423 -7.05 13.68 -26.66
C GLU A 423 -7.63 14.61 -27.72
N THR A 424 -6.88 14.88 -28.79
CA THR A 424 -7.33 15.77 -29.88
C THR A 424 -8.57 15.24 -30.59
N ILE A 425 -8.63 13.92 -30.82
CA ILE A 425 -9.77 13.28 -31.49
C ILE A 425 -10.99 13.34 -30.59
N VAL A 426 -10.86 12.91 -29.33
CA VAL A 426 -11.98 12.80 -28.39
C VAL A 426 -12.51 14.17 -27.98
N ARG A 427 -11.62 15.16 -27.81
CA ARG A 427 -12.02 16.55 -27.54
C ARG A 427 -12.78 17.18 -28.71
N ARG A 428 -12.48 16.77 -29.94
CA ARG A 428 -13.17 17.24 -31.15
C ARG A 428 -14.54 16.58 -31.34
N SER A 429 -14.71 15.35 -30.85
CA SER A 429 -15.97 14.59 -30.90
C SER A 429 -16.82 14.76 -29.62
N GLU A 430 -16.54 15.76 -28.78
CA GLU A 430 -17.28 16.04 -27.54
C GLU A 430 -17.42 14.84 -26.57
N GLY A 431 -16.42 13.94 -26.56
CA GLY A 431 -16.43 12.76 -25.69
C GLY A 431 -17.00 11.49 -26.33
N GLU A 432 -17.46 11.53 -27.59
CA GLU A 432 -17.81 10.31 -28.32
C GLU A 432 -16.52 9.58 -28.76
N PHE A 433 -16.42 8.28 -28.46
CA PHE A 433 -15.30 7.42 -28.91
C PHE A 433 -15.85 6.13 -29.52
N GLY A 434 -16.47 6.27 -30.70
CA GLY A 434 -17.11 5.18 -31.42
C GLY A 434 -16.36 4.75 -32.68
N PRO A 435 -17.01 3.99 -33.58
CA PRO A 435 -16.41 3.47 -34.80
C PRO A 435 -15.84 4.55 -35.73
N THR A 436 -16.43 5.75 -35.74
CA THR A 436 -15.96 6.88 -36.54
C THR A 436 -14.63 7.41 -36.03
N GLU A 437 -14.51 7.59 -34.72
CA GLU A 437 -13.31 8.07 -34.04
C GLU A 437 -12.20 7.03 -34.08
N HIS A 438 -12.54 5.74 -33.99
CA HIS A 438 -11.61 4.63 -34.22
C HIS A 438 -11.01 4.70 -35.63
N ALA A 439 -11.81 4.95 -36.65
CA ALA A 439 -11.34 5.09 -38.03
C ALA A 439 -10.44 6.34 -38.22
N LEU A 440 -10.78 7.45 -37.55
CA LEU A 440 -9.96 8.67 -37.55
C LEU A 440 -8.61 8.45 -36.87
N LEU A 441 -8.60 7.77 -35.72
CA LEU A 441 -7.39 7.40 -35.01
C LEU A 441 -6.49 6.56 -35.92
N VAL A 442 -7.00 5.43 -36.43
CA VAL A 442 -6.25 4.53 -37.34
C VAL A 442 -5.64 5.31 -38.51
N ARG A 443 -6.42 6.15 -39.19
CA ARG A 443 -5.93 6.95 -40.32
C ARG A 443 -4.86 7.98 -39.93
N PHE A 444 -4.92 8.52 -38.72
CA PHE A 444 -3.91 9.43 -38.18
C PHE A 444 -2.61 8.69 -37.84
N LEU A 445 -2.74 7.49 -37.25
CA LEU A 445 -1.60 6.62 -36.93
C LEU A 445 -0.87 6.18 -38.23
N GLU A 446 -1.61 5.79 -39.26
CA GLU A 446 -1.05 5.46 -40.60
C GLU A 446 -0.26 6.63 -41.20
N ARG A 447 -0.80 7.85 -41.12
CA ARG A 447 -0.13 9.06 -41.64
C ARG A 447 1.18 9.37 -40.90
N ARG A 448 1.31 8.92 -39.65
CA ARG A 448 2.49 9.10 -38.81
C ARG A 448 3.54 7.99 -39.04
N GLY A 449 3.26 7.03 -39.91
CA GLY A 449 4.15 5.91 -40.23
C GLY A 449 4.01 4.71 -39.30
N TRP A 450 2.92 4.62 -38.54
CA TRP A 450 2.57 3.43 -37.77
C TRP A 450 1.73 2.49 -38.62
N ASP A 451 1.80 1.17 -38.36
CA ASP A 451 0.98 0.16 -39.04
C ASP A 451 -0.12 -0.38 -38.10
N PRO A 452 -1.21 0.37 -37.89
CA PRO A 452 -2.32 -0.04 -37.04
C PRO A 452 -3.20 -1.11 -37.70
N ASN A 453 -2.89 -1.57 -38.93
CA ASN A 453 -3.78 -2.46 -39.68
C ASN A 453 -3.54 -3.95 -39.40
N GLN A 454 -2.49 -4.25 -38.65
CA GLN A 454 -2.23 -5.60 -38.20
C GLN A 454 -3.37 -6.08 -37.27
N PRO A 455 -3.88 -7.31 -37.47
CA PRO A 455 -5.02 -7.84 -36.73
C PRO A 455 -4.75 -7.94 -35.22
N GLU A 456 -3.48 -8.07 -34.82
CA GLU A 456 -3.04 -8.13 -33.43
C GLU A 456 -2.91 -6.74 -32.79
N VAL A 457 -2.47 -5.74 -33.56
CA VAL A 457 -2.13 -4.40 -33.06
C VAL A 457 -3.36 -3.50 -33.01
N ARG A 458 -4.26 -3.57 -34.02
CA ARG A 458 -5.44 -2.70 -34.13
C ARG A 458 -6.34 -2.75 -32.89
N PRO A 459 -6.77 -3.93 -32.40
CA PRO A 459 -7.71 -3.99 -31.27
C PRO A 459 -7.07 -3.47 -29.97
N ARG A 460 -5.76 -3.68 -29.81
CA ARG A 460 -4.97 -3.22 -28.66
C ARG A 460 -4.78 -1.71 -28.64
N LEU A 461 -4.49 -1.12 -29.80
CA LEU A 461 -4.43 0.32 -29.97
C LEU A 461 -5.76 1.01 -29.63
N LEU A 462 -6.88 0.45 -30.11
CA LEU A 462 -8.21 1.00 -29.84
C LEU A 462 -8.59 0.87 -28.35
N ALA A 463 -8.30 -0.27 -27.72
CA ALA A 463 -8.53 -0.47 -26.29
C ALA A 463 -7.66 0.46 -25.44
N ALA A 464 -6.37 0.62 -25.77
CA ALA A 464 -5.47 1.53 -25.09
C ALA A 464 -5.90 3.00 -25.25
N ALA A 465 -6.34 3.41 -26.45
CA ALA A 465 -6.89 4.74 -26.69
C ALA A 465 -8.18 4.98 -25.90
N GLY A 466 -9.07 3.98 -25.81
CA GLY A 466 -10.28 4.07 -24.98
C GLY A 466 -9.97 4.25 -23.50
N ILE A 467 -8.96 3.55 -22.97
CA ILE A 467 -8.49 3.73 -21.59
C ILE A 467 -7.92 5.12 -21.38
N LEU A 468 -7.07 5.62 -22.30
CA LEU A 468 -6.56 6.99 -22.23
C LEU A 468 -7.71 8.01 -22.22
N ALA A 469 -8.70 7.84 -23.09
CA ALA A 469 -9.85 8.74 -23.20
C ALA A 469 -10.73 8.72 -21.93
N ALA A 470 -10.94 7.54 -21.34
CA ALA A 470 -11.71 7.37 -20.12
C ALA A 470 -11.00 7.96 -18.89
N GLU A 471 -9.69 7.73 -18.76
CA GLU A 471 -8.86 8.29 -17.67
C GLU A 471 -8.67 9.81 -17.80
N MET A 472 -8.78 10.37 -19.01
CA MET A 472 -8.86 11.83 -19.22
C MET A 472 -10.24 12.41 -18.90
N GLY A 473 -11.23 11.57 -18.59
CA GLY A 473 -12.59 11.97 -18.22
C GLY A 473 -13.49 12.33 -19.41
N TYR A 474 -13.11 11.97 -20.63
CA TYR A 474 -13.89 12.26 -21.82
C TYR A 474 -14.87 11.13 -22.21
N VAL A 475 -14.60 9.89 -21.79
CA VAL A 475 -15.37 8.69 -22.20
C VAL A 475 -15.74 7.88 -20.95
N ASP A 476 -16.94 7.31 -20.92
CA ASP A 476 -17.35 6.42 -19.83
C ASP A 476 -16.69 5.04 -19.96
N ALA A 477 -16.41 4.38 -18.82
CA ALA A 477 -15.74 3.07 -18.80
C ALA A 477 -16.50 1.96 -19.56
N ALA A 478 -17.79 2.16 -19.84
CA ALA A 478 -18.63 1.26 -20.62
C ALA A 478 -18.37 1.34 -22.14
N ASP A 479 -17.82 2.46 -22.62
CA ASP A 479 -17.60 2.72 -24.05
C ASP A 479 -16.16 2.35 -24.50
N ILE A 480 -15.35 1.83 -23.57
CA ILE A 480 -14.00 1.36 -23.88
C ILE A 480 -14.08 0.12 -24.79
N PRO A 481 -13.44 0.13 -25.97
CA PRO A 481 -13.38 -1.04 -26.84
C PRO A 481 -12.72 -2.22 -26.11
N SER A 482 -13.44 -3.32 -25.98
CA SER A 482 -12.89 -4.52 -25.35
C SER A 482 -11.93 -5.23 -26.30
N LEU A 483 -10.83 -5.74 -25.73
CA LEU A 483 -9.95 -6.65 -26.46
C LEU A 483 -10.74 -7.94 -26.80
N PRO A 484 -10.61 -8.49 -28.02
CA PRO A 484 -11.18 -9.79 -28.33
C PRO A 484 -10.60 -10.85 -27.38
N THR A 485 -11.38 -11.26 -26.39
CA THR A 485 -11.07 -12.44 -25.58
C THR A 485 -11.44 -13.66 -26.41
N SER A 486 -10.51 -14.58 -26.60
CA SER A 486 -10.63 -15.78 -27.44
C SER A 486 -11.66 -16.84 -26.99
N ILE A 487 -12.71 -16.49 -26.24
CA ILE A 487 -13.85 -17.34 -25.84
C ILE A 487 -15.04 -16.38 -25.58
N SER A 488 -16.24 -16.43 -26.18
CA SER A 488 -16.99 -17.49 -26.85
C SER A 488 -17.61 -17.01 -28.17
N LEU A 489 -17.17 -17.59 -29.27
CA LEU A 489 -18.12 -18.14 -30.23
C LEU A 489 -17.86 -19.65 -30.16
N ASP A 490 -18.74 -20.41 -29.49
CA ASP A 490 -18.65 -21.88 -29.53
C ASP A 490 -18.63 -22.30 -30.99
N ALA A 491 -17.55 -22.92 -31.45
CA ALA A 491 -17.43 -23.35 -32.85
C ALA A 491 -18.57 -24.30 -33.25
N GLU A 492 -19.09 -25.08 -32.29
CA GLU A 492 -20.31 -25.87 -32.44
C GLU A 492 -21.55 -24.97 -32.63
N LYS A 493 -21.76 -23.95 -31.79
CA LYS A 493 -22.92 -23.05 -31.94
C LYS A 493 -22.86 -22.20 -33.21
N VAL A 494 -21.67 -21.83 -33.68
CA VAL A 494 -21.52 -21.16 -34.98
C VAL A 494 -21.85 -22.12 -36.12
N SER A 495 -21.43 -23.39 -36.02
CA SER A 495 -21.85 -24.43 -36.97
C SER A 495 -23.37 -24.62 -36.93
N ASP A 496 -23.98 -24.71 -35.76
CA ASP A 496 -25.43 -24.88 -35.58
C ASP A 496 -26.22 -23.70 -36.14
N VAL A 497 -25.72 -22.48 -35.94
CA VAL A 497 -26.34 -21.26 -36.51
C VAL A 497 -26.18 -21.26 -38.03
N VAL A 498 -25.02 -21.64 -38.56
CA VAL A 498 -24.78 -21.74 -40.01
C VAL A 498 -25.62 -22.84 -40.65
N ASP A 499 -25.79 -23.98 -39.96
CA ASP A 499 -26.61 -25.11 -40.42
C ASP A 499 -28.10 -24.78 -40.33
N SER A 500 -28.53 -24.07 -39.28
CA SER A 500 -29.89 -23.50 -39.19
C SER A 500 -30.13 -22.47 -40.30
N MET A 501 -29.15 -21.63 -40.62
CA MET A 501 -29.24 -20.66 -41.71
C MET A 501 -29.31 -21.37 -43.07
N ARG A 502 -28.56 -22.46 -43.25
CA ARG A 502 -28.63 -23.31 -44.45
C ARG A 502 -29.98 -24.01 -44.55
N GLU A 503 -30.52 -24.52 -43.45
CA GLU A 503 -31.83 -25.17 -43.40
C GLU A 503 -32.95 -24.18 -43.76
N ILE A 504 -32.94 -22.97 -43.18
CA ILE A 504 -33.89 -21.89 -43.50
C ILE A 504 -33.77 -21.46 -44.98
N LEU A 505 -32.55 -21.36 -45.52
CA LEU A 505 -32.36 -21.06 -46.95
C LEU A 505 -32.94 -22.17 -47.84
N THR A 506 -32.79 -23.43 -47.42
CA THR A 506 -33.31 -24.60 -48.14
C THR A 506 -34.84 -24.66 -48.07
N GLU A 507 -35.43 -24.34 -46.91
CA GLU A 507 -36.88 -24.22 -46.68
C GLU A 507 -37.49 -23.08 -47.51
N MET A 508 -36.75 -21.98 -47.70
CA MET A 508 -37.12 -20.89 -48.61
C MET A 508 -36.89 -21.20 -50.10
N GLY A 509 -36.48 -22.44 -50.44
CA GLY A 509 -36.28 -22.90 -51.82
C GLY A 509 -35.02 -22.35 -52.49
N ARG A 510 -34.04 -21.86 -51.73
CA ARG A 510 -32.79 -21.29 -52.23
C ARG A 510 -31.63 -22.20 -51.81
N ALA A 511 -30.83 -22.67 -52.76
CA ALA A 511 -29.66 -23.49 -52.43
C ALA A 511 -28.63 -22.65 -51.63
N PRO A 512 -28.01 -23.20 -50.58
CA PRO A 512 -27.03 -22.48 -49.78
C PRO A 512 -25.80 -22.11 -50.64
N PRO A 513 -25.25 -20.88 -50.49
CA PRO A 513 -24.10 -20.46 -51.28
C PRO A 513 -22.90 -21.35 -50.95
N THR A 514 -22.33 -21.97 -51.98
CA THR A 514 -21.10 -22.75 -51.88
C THR A 514 -19.92 -21.80 -52.09
N ILE A 515 -18.73 -22.10 -51.57
CA ILE A 515 -17.56 -21.21 -51.70
C ILE A 515 -17.26 -20.91 -53.20
N GLU A 516 -17.60 -21.82 -54.11
CA GLU A 516 -17.52 -21.64 -55.57
C GLU A 516 -18.61 -20.70 -56.16
N SER A 517 -19.77 -20.55 -55.50
CA SER A 517 -20.82 -19.61 -55.93
C SER A 517 -20.56 -18.18 -55.49
N VAL A 518 -19.65 -17.96 -54.52
CA VAL A 518 -19.26 -16.62 -54.06
C VAL A 518 -18.13 -16.05 -54.94
N THR A 519 -17.28 -16.92 -55.51
CA THR A 519 -16.20 -16.52 -56.42
C THR A 519 -16.66 -16.31 -57.86
N SER A 520 -17.90 -16.67 -58.23
CA SER A 520 -18.41 -16.63 -59.60
C SER A 520 -19.47 -15.54 -59.87
N VAL A 521 -19.73 -14.60 -58.95
CA VAL A 521 -20.69 -13.51 -59.22
C VAL A 521 -20.00 -12.37 -59.98
N GLU A 522 -19.97 -12.50 -61.31
CA GLU A 522 -19.94 -11.35 -62.20
C GLU A 522 -21.26 -10.55 -62.11
N VAL A 523 -21.11 -9.25 -62.27
CA VAL A 523 -22.10 -8.17 -62.11
C VAL A 523 -23.43 -8.43 -62.85
N THR A 524 -24.53 -8.56 -62.11
CA THR A 524 -25.90 -8.32 -62.63
C THR A 524 -26.80 -7.62 -61.59
N GLY A 525 -26.42 -6.39 -61.22
CA GLY A 525 -27.02 -5.59 -60.14
C GLY A 525 -28.39 -4.95 -60.40
N GLN A 526 -29.20 -5.40 -61.36
CA GLN A 526 -30.47 -4.71 -61.70
C GLN A 526 -31.74 -5.56 -61.59
N LEU A 527 -31.67 -6.89 -61.62
CA LEU A 527 -32.87 -7.74 -61.50
C LEU A 527 -33.21 -8.11 -60.05
N GLU A 528 -32.23 -8.17 -59.15
CA GLU A 528 -32.46 -8.46 -57.73
C GLU A 528 -33.08 -7.27 -56.98
N THR A 529 -32.73 -6.04 -57.35
CA THR A 529 -33.23 -4.82 -56.69
C THR A 529 -34.74 -4.62 -56.90
N ASP A 530 -35.25 -4.91 -58.09
CA ASP A 530 -36.69 -4.81 -58.38
C ASP A 530 -37.50 -5.89 -57.67
N ARG A 531 -36.91 -7.07 -57.49
CA ARG A 531 -37.52 -8.20 -56.78
C ARG A 531 -37.53 -8.00 -55.26
N VAL A 532 -36.52 -7.33 -54.72
CA VAL A 532 -36.46 -6.92 -53.31
C VAL A 532 -37.44 -5.77 -53.06
N LYS A 533 -37.54 -4.79 -53.97
CA LYS A 533 -38.54 -3.71 -53.90
C LYS A 533 -39.98 -4.25 -53.92
N SER A 534 -40.31 -5.16 -54.83
CA SER A 534 -41.66 -5.72 -54.91
C SER A 534 -42.05 -6.50 -53.65
N LYS A 535 -41.07 -7.12 -52.97
CA LYS A 535 -41.29 -7.82 -51.70
C LYS A 535 -41.42 -6.87 -50.52
N LEU A 536 -40.67 -5.76 -50.51
CA LEU A 536 -40.82 -4.70 -49.51
C LEU A 536 -42.21 -4.02 -49.63
N ASP A 537 -42.66 -3.72 -50.86
CA ASP A 537 -43.97 -3.12 -51.09
C ASP A 537 -45.12 -4.05 -50.68
N ALA A 538 -44.95 -5.36 -50.85
CA ALA A 538 -45.92 -6.36 -50.40
C ALA A 538 -45.97 -6.48 -48.86
N ALA A 539 -44.82 -6.38 -48.19
CA ALA A 539 -44.73 -6.36 -46.73
C ALA A 539 -45.36 -5.08 -46.16
N ASP A 540 -45.12 -3.92 -46.77
CA ASP A 540 -45.74 -2.64 -46.39
C ASP A 540 -47.26 -2.63 -46.61
N ALA A 541 -47.75 -3.30 -47.65
CA ALA A 541 -49.18 -3.49 -47.87
C ALA A 541 -49.84 -4.36 -46.78
N LEU A 542 -49.13 -5.39 -46.30
CA LEU A 542 -49.56 -6.24 -45.19
C LEU A 542 -49.57 -5.48 -43.86
N LEU A 543 -48.55 -4.67 -43.59
CA LEU A 543 -48.48 -3.82 -42.39
C LEU A 543 -49.57 -2.75 -42.39
N ARG A 544 -49.88 -2.15 -43.55
CA ARG A 544 -51.02 -1.22 -43.68
C ARG A 544 -52.37 -1.90 -43.46
N LYS A 545 -52.50 -3.18 -43.83
CA LYS A 545 -53.67 -4.01 -43.55
C LYS A 545 -53.80 -4.36 -42.06
N LEU A 546 -52.69 -4.59 -41.37
CA LEU A 546 -52.70 -4.86 -39.94
C LEU A 546 -53.00 -3.61 -39.11
N ASN A 547 -52.58 -2.43 -39.59
CA ASN A 547 -52.71 -1.16 -38.87
C ASN A 547 -54.07 -0.45 -39.09
N ARG A 548 -54.79 -0.79 -40.17
CA ARG A 548 -56.24 -0.52 -40.27
C ARG A 548 -56.94 -1.75 -39.72
N GLY A 549 -57.17 -1.78 -38.42
CA GLY A 549 -57.90 -2.88 -37.77
C GLY A 549 -59.26 -3.09 -38.44
N ASP A 550 -59.35 -4.11 -39.29
CA ASP A 550 -60.59 -4.77 -39.65
C ASP A 550 -60.63 -6.06 -38.82
N ASN A 551 -61.66 -6.13 -37.98
CA ASN A 551 -62.05 -7.30 -37.18
C ASN A 551 -62.27 -8.55 -38.03
#